data_AF-A0A8T4IZF0-F1
#
_entry.id   AF-A0A8T4IZF0-F1
#
_cell.length_a   1.000
_cell.length_b   1.000
_cell.length_c   1.000
_cell.angle_alpha   90.00
_cell.angle_beta   90.00
_cell.angle_gamma   90.00
#
_symmetry.space_group_name_H-M   'P 1'
#
loop_
_entity.id
_entity.type
_entity.pdbx_description
1 polymer ?
#
loop_
_entity_poly.entity_id
_entity_poly.type
_entity_poly.pdbx_seq_one_letter_code
_entity_poly.pdbx_strand_id
1 'polypeptide(L)' 'MLARAGISVTLLERDVFPRYHVGESLTSSCRVMMDIAGVLDKVDAAGFTSRRGALLRWGAEDWTIDWAE' A
#
# COMPACT_ATOMS: atom_id res chain seq x y z
N MET A 1 6.75 -12.39 5.37
CA MET A 1 6.08 -13.66 5.71
C MET A 1 7.06 -14.80 6.00
N LEU A 2 8.04 -15.08 5.13
CA LEU A 2 8.99 -16.18 5.33
C LEU A 2 9.70 -16.16 6.69
N ALA A 3 10.22 -15.01 7.12
CA ALA A 3 10.84 -14.87 8.44
C ALA A 3 9.86 -15.18 9.60
N ARG A 4 8.58 -14.80 9.47
CA ARG A 4 7.53 -15.13 10.46
C ARG A 4 7.18 -16.62 10.47
N ALA A 5 7.45 -17.34 9.38
CA ALA A 5 7.30 -18.79 9.29
C ALA A 5 8.52 -19.56 9.84
N GLY A 6 9.45 -18.89 10.52
CA GLY A 6 10.63 -19.52 11.12
C GLY A 6 11.77 -19.82 10.14
N ILE A 7 11.67 -19.31 8.91
CA ILE A 7 12.72 -19.49 7.90
C ILE A 7 13.80 -18.41 8.10
N SER A 8 15.07 -18.83 8.05
CA SER A 8 16.20 -17.88 7.98
C SER A 8 16.22 -17.19 6.62
N VAL A 9 16.09 -15.86 6.59
CA VAL A 9 15.94 -15.06 5.37
C VAL A 9 17.04 -14.01 5.27
N THR A 10 17.71 -13.96 4.13
CA THR A 10 18.59 -12.86 3.73
C THR A 10 17.92 -12.02 2.64
N LEU A 11 17.82 -10.71 2.85
CA LEU A 11 17.32 -9.75 1.85
C LEU A 11 18.49 -8.88 1.37
N LEU A 12 18.72 -8.83 0.06
CA LEU A 12 19.73 -7.98 -0.58
C LEU A 12 19.01 -6.94 -1.45
N GLU A 13 19.25 -5.66 -1.19
CA GLU A 13 18.77 -4.52 -1.98
C GLU A 13 19.99 -3.78 -2.54
N ARG A 14 19.90 -3.38 -3.80
CA ARG A 14 20.99 -2.71 -4.53
C ARG A 14 21.12 -1.25 -4.07
N ASP A 15 20.00 -0.59 -3.82
CA ASP A 15 19.94 0.85 -3.60
C ASP A 15 19.88 1.20 -2.09
N VAL A 16 20.36 2.39 -1.70
CA VAL A 16 20.27 2.88 -0.31
C VAL A 16 18.93 3.59 -0.08
N PHE A 17 18.27 3.32 1.05
CA PHE A 17 17.00 3.96 1.41
C PHE A 17 17.19 5.26 2.22
N PRO A 18 16.26 6.24 2.10
CA PRO A 18 15.11 6.25 1.20
C PRO A 18 15.51 6.54 -0.26
N ARG A 19 14.73 6.01 -1.21
CA ARG A 19 14.93 6.26 -2.65
C ARG A 19 13.62 6.61 -3.35
N TYR A 20 13.71 7.39 -4.41
CA TYR A 20 12.58 7.71 -5.26
C TYR A 20 12.10 6.47 -6.04
N HIS A 21 10.78 6.28 -6.11
CA HIS A 21 10.16 5.25 -6.93
C HIS A 21 8.72 5.66 -7.28
N VAL A 22 8.33 5.51 -8.55
CA VAL A 22 6.95 5.77 -8.99
C VAL A 22 6.03 4.62 -8.57
N GLY A 23 4.79 4.93 -8.21
CA GLY A 23 3.81 3.95 -7.73
C GLY A 23 3.10 4.40 -6.44
N GLU A 24 2.64 5.65 -6.38
CA GLU A 24 2.15 6.25 -5.13
C GLU A 24 0.71 5.85 -4.77
N SER A 25 -0.10 5.42 -5.74
CA SER A 25 -1.51 5.07 -5.52
C SER A 25 -1.69 3.60 -5.12
N LEU A 26 -1.92 3.36 -3.83
CA LEU A 26 -2.21 2.03 -3.28
C LEU A 26 -3.70 1.65 -3.36
N THR A 27 -3.99 0.36 -3.50
CA THR A 27 -5.34 -0.22 -3.42
C THR A 27 -5.68 -0.63 -1.98
N SER A 28 -6.98 -0.83 -1.69
CA SER A 28 -7.44 -1.29 -0.37
C SER A 28 -6.81 -2.63 0.04
N SER A 29 -6.54 -3.53 -0.91
CA SER A 29 -5.85 -4.81 -0.67
C SER A 29 -4.45 -4.67 -0.07
N CYS A 30 -3.74 -3.56 -0.32
CA CYS A 30 -2.41 -3.32 0.27
C CYS A 30 -2.47 -3.19 1.79
N ARG A 31 -3.54 -2.61 2.35
CA ARG A 31 -3.72 -2.48 3.81
C ARG A 31 -3.77 -3.84 4.50
N VAL A 32 -4.46 -4.82 3.90
CA VAL A 32 -4.51 -6.20 4.42
C VAL A 32 -3.10 -6.79 4.50
N MET A 33 -2.28 -6.61 3.47
CA MET A 33 -0.90 -7.10 3.47
C MET A 33 -0.01 -6.39 4.51
N MET A 34 -0.22 -5.09 4.73
CA MET A 34 0.49 -4.33 5.77
C MET A 34 0.11 -4.79 7.18
N ASP A 35 -1.16 -5.12 7.40
CA ASP A 35 -1.64 -5.67 8.68
C ASP A 35 -1.02 -7.04 8.94
N ILE A 36 -1.06 -7.95 7.97
CA ILE A 36 -0.38 -9.25 8.10
C ILE A 36 1.15 -9.05 8.27
N ALA A 37 1.74 -8.01 7.69
CA ALA A 37 3.15 -7.69 7.90
C ALA A 37 3.45 -7.04 9.26
N GLY A 38 2.43 -6.61 10.02
CA GLY A 38 2.57 -5.94 11.32
C GLY A 38 3.09 -4.50 11.22
N VAL A 39 2.82 -3.82 10.11
CA VAL A 39 3.32 -2.44 9.86
C VAL A 39 2.20 -1.42 9.66
N LEU A 40 0.92 -1.84 9.69
CA LEU A 40 -0.21 -0.96 9.39
C LEU A 40 -0.23 0.28 10.30
N ASP A 41 -0.13 0.12 11.62
CA ASP A 41 -0.12 1.24 12.57
C ASP A 41 0.99 2.27 12.29
N LYS A 42 2.18 1.79 11.87
CA LYS A 42 3.30 2.67 11.51
C LYS A 42 3.02 3.46 10.23
N VAL A 43 2.35 2.84 9.26
CA VAL A 43 1.96 3.49 8.01
C VAL A 43 0.85 4.51 8.26
N ASP A 44 -0.12 4.19 9.12
CA ASP A 44 -1.21 5.11 9.49
C ASP A 44 -0.66 6.33 10.24
N ALA A 45 0.30 6.13 11.16
CA ALA A 45 0.97 7.21 11.87
C ALA A 45 1.86 8.09 10.97
N ALA A 46 2.26 7.61 9.79
CA ALA A 46 3.09 8.37 8.84
C ALA A 46 2.31 9.49 8.11
N GLY A 47 0.99 9.52 8.21
CA GLY A 47 0.18 10.65 7.73
C GLY A 47 0.01 10.74 6.20
N PHE A 48 0.07 9.61 5.49
CA PHE A 48 -0.24 9.58 4.06
C PHE A 48 -1.70 9.97 3.79
N THR A 49 -1.96 10.53 2.60
CA THR A 49 -3.32 10.89 2.18
C THR A 49 -4.25 9.68 2.24
N SER A 50 -5.35 9.81 3.01
CA SER A 50 -6.36 8.76 3.10
C SER A 50 -7.14 8.66 1.79
N ARG A 51 -7.00 7.51 1.13
CA ARG A 51 -7.68 7.20 -0.11
C ARG A 51 -8.95 6.41 0.19
N ARG A 52 -10.11 7.00 -0.12
CA ARG A 52 -11.43 6.41 0.09
C ARG A 52 -12.07 5.81 -1.17
N GLY A 53 -11.43 5.95 -2.33
CA GLY A 53 -12.03 5.49 -3.57
C GLY A 53 -11.21 5.80 -4.81
N ALA A 54 -11.88 5.69 -5.95
CA ALA A 54 -11.41 6.14 -7.25
C ALA A 54 -12.56 6.76 -8.04
N LEU A 55 -12.28 7.86 -8.74
CA LEU A 55 -13.14 8.39 -9.79
C LEU A 55 -12.52 7.99 -11.12
N LEU A 56 -13.29 7.31 -11.97
CA LEU A 56 -12.95 7.04 -13.34
C LEU A 56 -13.89 7.85 -14.24
N ARG A 57 -13.33 8.81 -14.97
CA ARG A 57 -14.04 9.52 -16.04
C ARG A 57 -13.64 8.92 -17.37
N TRP A 58 -14.60 8.35 -18.09
CA TRP A 58 -14.38 7.74 -19.40
C TRP A 58 -15.32 8.40 -20.42
N GLY A 59 -14.78 9.32 -21.23
CA GLY A 59 -15.59 10.14 -22.12
C GLY A 59 -16.51 11.09 -21.33
N ALA A 60 -17.82 11.00 -21.56
CA ALA A 60 -18.84 11.79 -20.85
C ALA A 60 -19.39 11.08 -19.60
N GLU A 61 -18.90 9.87 -19.29
CA GLU A 61 -19.39 9.07 -18.17
C GLU A 61 -18.45 9.13 -16.97
N ASP A 62 -19.05 9.22 -15.79
CA ASP A 62 -18.36 9.16 -14.50
C ASP A 62 -18.72 7.88 -13.76
N TRP A 63 -17.70 7.15 -13.33
CA TRP A 63 -17.78 5.92 -12.56
C TRP A 63 -17.06 6.13 -11.23
N THR A 64 -17.79 5.98 -10.12
CA THR A 64 -17.22 6.15 -8.78
C THR A 64 -17.08 4.80 -8.10
N ILE A 65 -15.89 4.55 -7.57
CA ILE A 65 -15.62 3.44 -6.65
C ILE A 65 -15.46 4.07 -5.28
N ASP A 66 -16.37 3.78 -4.37
CA ASP A 66 -16.29 4.19 -2.96
C ASP A 66 -15.94 2.96 -2.09
N TRP A 67 -14.97 3.12 -1.19
CA TRP A 67 -14.56 2.12 -0.21
C TRP A 67 -14.92 2.53 1.22
N ALA A 68 -15.63 3.65 1.39
CA ALA A 68 -16.15 4.09 2.68
C ALA A 68 -17.52 3.47 3.02
N GLU A 69 -18.17 2.77 2.09
CA GLU A 69 -19.35 1.91 2.33
C GLU A 69 -18.95 0.50 2.77
#